data_AF-A0A2E1GSZ6-F1
#
_entry.id   AF-A0A2E1GSZ6-F1
#
_cell.length_a   1.000
_cell.length_b   1.000
_cell.length_c   1.000
_cell.angle_alpha   90.00
_cell.angle_beta   90.00
_cell.angle_gamma   90.00
#
_symmetry.space_group_name_H-M   'P 1'
#
loop_
_entity.id
_entity.type
_entity.pdbx_description
1 polymer ?
#
loop_
_entity_poly.entity_id
_entity_poly.type
_entity_poly.pdbx_seq_one_letter_code
_entity_poly.pdbx_strand_id
1 'polypeptide(L)'
;PNFTPVGGIAIFAATKFYDKKFAIIIPLITLFLSDIFLGFSLINLFVYLSFILISILVIISKIQLIKKIFIASIIFFLVTNFGVWLLGYPKTIEGFVNCFLLAIPFYFYTLLGDLFYTYFLIYSHKFILNNFVLESK
;
A
#
# COMPACT_ATOMS: atom_id res chain seq x y z
N PRO A 1 -7.46 -2.22 -12.78
CA PRO A 1 -6.30 -3.05 -12.34
C PRO A 1 -5.55 -2.27 -11.25
N ASN A 2 -5.09 -2.92 -10.17
CA ASN A 2 -4.53 -2.23 -9.00
C ASN A 2 -3.00 -2.04 -9.10
N PHE A 3 -2.54 -1.39 -10.17
CA PHE A 3 -1.14 -0.99 -10.33
C PHE A 3 -1.03 0.50 -10.02
N THR A 4 -0.78 0.86 -8.77
CA THR A 4 -0.89 2.25 -8.29
C THR A 4 0.31 2.66 -7.43
N PRO A 5 0.63 3.97 -7.35
CA PRO A 5 1.78 4.44 -6.59
C PRO A 5 1.59 4.44 -5.07
N VAL A 6 0.35 4.32 -4.57
CA VAL A 6 0.04 4.57 -3.15
C VAL A 6 0.74 3.57 -2.22
N GLY A 7 0.80 2.28 -2.60
CA GLY A 7 1.55 1.26 -1.85
C GLY A 7 3.04 1.58 -1.76
N GLY A 8 3.64 1.95 -2.89
CA GLY A 8 5.02 2.43 -2.94
C GLY A 8 5.26 3.67 -2.08
N ILE A 9 4.33 4.63 -2.09
CA ILE A 9 4.38 5.84 -1.25
C ILE A 9 4.33 5.47 0.23
N ALA A 10 3.43 4.57 0.65
CA ALA A 10 3.31 4.15 2.05
C ALA A 10 4.62 3.50 2.55
N ILE A 11 5.18 2.58 1.76
CA ILE A 11 6.44 1.88 2.11
C ILE A 11 7.62 2.86 2.11
N PHE A 12 7.72 3.73 1.10
CA PHE A 12 8.73 4.78 1.04
C PHE A 12 8.63 5.72 2.24
N ALA A 13 7.42 6.20 2.57
CA ALA A 13 7.20 7.13 3.66
C ALA A 13 7.63 6.51 5.00
N ALA A 14 7.20 5.28 5.26
CA ALA A 14 7.55 4.53 6.47
C ALA A 14 9.04 4.23 6.60
N THR A 15 9.74 4.01 5.48
CA THR A 15 11.18 3.72 5.47
C THR A 15 12.06 4.96 5.58
N LYS A 16 11.67 6.09 4.96
CA LYS A 16 12.55 7.27 4.82
C LYS A 16 12.26 8.41 5.78
N PHE A 17 11.02 8.64 6.18
CA PHE A 17 10.72 9.75 7.07
C PHE A 17 11.20 9.46 8.50
N TYR A 18 11.77 10.47 9.13
CA TYR A 18 12.21 10.42 10.52
C TYR A 18 11.01 10.37 11.47
N ASP A 19 10.09 11.33 11.35
CA ASP A 19 8.83 11.32 12.10
C ASP A 19 7.84 10.31 11.48
N LYS A 20 7.55 9.26 12.25
CA LYS A 20 6.72 8.13 11.83
C LYS A 20 5.24 8.48 11.72
N LYS A 21 4.79 9.65 12.18
CA LYS A 21 3.42 10.13 11.92
C LYS A 21 3.19 10.33 10.43
N PHE A 22 4.17 10.89 9.71
CA PHE A 22 4.06 11.13 8.27
C PHE A 22 4.00 9.83 7.45
N ALA A 23 4.58 8.75 7.96
CA ALA A 23 4.47 7.43 7.33
C ALA A 23 3.02 6.97 7.17
N ILE A 24 2.15 7.34 8.10
CA ILE A 24 0.72 6.98 8.11
C ILE A 24 -0.11 8.09 7.45
N ILE A 25 0.17 9.34 7.76
CA ILE A 25 -0.62 10.49 7.27
C ILE A 25 -0.53 10.64 5.76
N ILE A 26 0.67 10.52 5.17
CA ILE A 26 0.88 10.73 3.73
C ILE A 26 0.02 9.79 2.86
N PRO A 27 0.05 8.46 3.04
CA PRO A 27 -0.79 7.58 2.24
C PRO A 27 -2.28 7.80 2.47
N LEU A 28 -2.70 8.12 3.71
CA LEU A 28 -4.11 8.41 4.01
C LEU A 28 -4.60 9.69 3.33
N ILE A 29 -3.81 10.76 3.34
CA ILE A 29 -4.15 12.00 2.62
C ILE A 29 -4.21 11.71 1.11
N THR A 30 -3.26 10.95 0.58
CA THR A 30 -3.25 10.57 -0.85
C THR A 30 -4.54 9.85 -1.25
N LEU A 31 -4.99 8.89 -0.44
CA LEU A 31 -6.24 8.17 -0.67
C LEU A 31 -7.45 9.06 -0.55
N PHE A 32 -7.53 9.86 0.52
CA PHE A 32 -8.63 10.78 0.75
C PHE A 32 -8.81 11.77 -0.39
N LEU A 33 -7.72 12.38 -0.87
CA LEU A 33 -7.76 13.27 -2.01
C LEU A 33 -8.19 12.54 -3.29
N SER A 34 -7.74 11.31 -3.51
CA SER A 34 -8.17 10.50 -4.66
C SER A 34 -9.67 10.20 -4.60
N ASP A 35 -10.17 9.88 -3.41
CA ASP A 35 -11.58 9.50 -3.19
C ASP A 35 -12.55 10.68 -3.31
N ILE A 36 -12.09 11.92 -3.10
CA ILE A 36 -12.89 13.12 -3.44
C ILE A 36 -13.27 13.11 -4.93
N PHE A 37 -12.40 12.63 -5.81
CA PHE A 37 -12.66 12.57 -7.25
C PHE A 37 -13.32 11.26 -7.69
N LEU A 38 -12.97 10.14 -7.05
CA LEU A 38 -13.47 8.80 -7.40
C LEU A 38 -14.83 8.48 -6.74
N GLY A 39 -15.17 9.16 -5.66
CA GLY A 39 -16.34 8.90 -4.83
C GLY A 39 -16.03 8.01 -3.62
N PHE A 40 -16.69 8.31 -2.51
CA PHE A 40 -16.59 7.53 -1.28
C PHE A 40 -17.58 6.37 -1.26
N SER A 41 -17.14 5.23 -0.74
CA SER A 41 -17.97 4.05 -0.49
C SER A 41 -17.47 3.29 0.76
N LEU A 42 -18.24 2.30 1.21
CA LEU A 42 -17.88 1.52 2.40
C LEU A 42 -16.56 0.74 2.24
N ILE A 43 -16.13 0.44 1.00
CA ILE A 43 -14.86 -0.27 0.78
C ILE A 43 -13.66 0.60 1.13
N ASN A 44 -13.78 1.93 1.03
CA ASN A 44 -12.69 2.87 1.33
C ASN A 44 -12.19 2.70 2.77
N LEU A 45 -13.06 2.33 3.72
CA LEU A 45 -12.66 2.03 5.10
C LEU A 45 -11.62 0.90 5.18
N PHE A 46 -11.84 -0.19 4.43
CA PHE A 46 -10.92 -1.33 4.38
C PHE A 46 -9.63 -0.98 3.66
N VAL A 47 -9.71 -0.16 2.61
CA VAL A 47 -8.53 0.39 1.94
C VAL A 47 -7.70 1.20 2.94
N TYR A 48 -8.30 2.13 3.68
CA TYR A 48 -7.56 3.01 4.61
C TYR A 48 -6.95 2.19 5.75
N LEU A 49 -7.72 1.23 6.29
CA LEU A 49 -7.23 0.30 7.30
C LEU A 49 -6.01 -0.48 6.81
N SER A 50 -6.05 -0.98 5.57
CA SER A 50 -4.92 -1.72 4.99
C SER A 50 -3.65 -0.86 4.94
N PHE A 51 -3.76 0.41 4.56
CA PHE A 51 -2.61 1.33 4.49
C PHE A 51 -2.06 1.73 5.86
N ILE A 52 -2.92 1.83 6.88
CA ILE A 52 -2.49 1.99 8.27
C ILE A 52 -1.66 0.77 8.69
N LEU A 53 -2.18 -0.44 8.47
CA LEU A 53 -1.49 -1.69 8.83
C LEU A 53 -0.16 -1.86 8.08
N ILE A 54 -0.12 -1.55 6.79
CA ILE A 54 1.10 -1.56 5.98
C ILE A 54 2.14 -0.60 6.55
N SER A 55 1.73 0.63 6.86
CA SER A 55 2.64 1.64 7.42
C SER A 55 3.21 1.18 8.77
N ILE A 56 2.36 0.67 9.66
CA ILE A 56 2.78 0.11 10.96
C ILE A 56 3.76 -1.05 10.76
N LEU A 57 3.43 -2.02 9.90
CA LEU A 57 4.31 -3.16 9.57
C LEU A 57 5.69 -2.65 9.15
N VAL A 58 5.75 -1.69 8.22
CA VAL A 58 7.02 -1.21 7.67
C VAL A 58 7.84 -0.47 8.73
N ILE A 59 7.20 0.30 9.61
CA ILE A 59 7.83 1.03 10.71
C ILE A 59 8.46 0.07 11.72
N ILE A 60 7.72 -0.94 12.18
CA ILE A 60 8.16 -1.82 13.29
C ILE A 60 9.07 -2.96 12.81
N SER A 61 8.93 -3.40 11.56
CA SER A 61 9.66 -4.56 11.07
C SER A 61 11.13 -4.25 10.79
N LYS A 62 12.01 -5.16 11.19
CA LYS A 62 13.46 -5.11 10.91
C LYS A 62 13.89 -6.00 9.74
N ILE A 63 12.93 -6.57 9.02
CA ILE A 63 13.17 -7.46 7.88
C ILE A 63 13.60 -6.66 6.64
N GLN A 64 14.13 -7.39 5.66
CA GLN A 64 14.54 -6.82 4.36
C GLN A 64 13.37 -6.13 3.65
N LEU A 65 13.66 -5.03 2.94
CA LEU A 65 12.67 -4.23 2.22
C LEU A 65 11.80 -5.06 1.28
N ILE A 66 12.41 -5.98 0.51
CA ILE A 66 11.68 -6.84 -0.42
C ILE A 66 10.60 -7.66 0.33
N LYS A 67 10.94 -8.23 1.50
CA LYS A 67 9.99 -8.97 2.33
C LYS A 67 8.87 -8.07 2.85
N LYS A 68 9.18 -6.81 3.20
CA LYS A 68 8.16 -5.82 3.59
C LYS A 68 7.17 -5.55 2.45
N ILE A 69 7.64 -5.41 1.22
CA ILE A 69 6.80 -5.20 0.04
C ILE A 69 5.85 -6.38 -0.14
N PHE A 70 6.35 -7.62 -0.14
CA PHE A 70 5.49 -8.81 -0.26
C PHE A 70 4.42 -8.88 0.83
N ILE A 71 4.80 -8.66 2.10
CA ILE A 71 3.85 -8.71 3.21
C ILE A 71 2.85 -7.55 3.10
N ALA A 72 3.27 -6.36 2.66
CA ALA A 72 2.38 -5.23 2.46
C ALA A 72 1.30 -5.52 1.41
N SER A 73 1.68 -6.08 0.26
CA SER A 73 0.71 -6.47 -0.78
C SER A 73 -0.22 -7.58 -0.30
N ILE A 74 0.26 -8.51 0.54
CA ILE A 74 -0.58 -9.53 1.18
C ILE A 74 -1.57 -8.88 2.16
N ILE A 75 -1.13 -7.94 3.00
CA ILE A 75 -2.02 -7.19 3.91
C ILE A 75 -3.11 -6.47 3.12
N PHE A 76 -2.73 -5.75 2.06
CA PHE A 76 -3.68 -5.08 1.19
C PHE A 76 -4.71 -6.06 0.65
N PHE A 77 -4.24 -7.14 0.01
CA PHE A 77 -5.09 -8.17 -0.56
C PHE A 77 -6.06 -8.78 0.45
N LEU A 78 -5.59 -9.18 1.64
CA LEU A 78 -6.44 -9.81 2.65
C LEU A 78 -7.48 -8.83 3.18
N VAL A 79 -7.07 -7.61 3.55
CA VAL A 79 -7.95 -6.63 4.21
C VAL A 79 -9.01 -6.11 3.25
N THR A 80 -8.64 -5.74 2.02
CA THR A 80 -9.60 -5.18 1.07
C THR A 80 -10.58 -6.24 0.59
N ASN A 81 -10.12 -7.47 0.31
CA ASN A 81 -11.03 -8.54 -0.15
C ASN A 81 -11.89 -9.10 0.98
N PHE A 82 -11.44 -9.05 2.22
CA PHE A 82 -12.31 -9.27 3.35
C PHE A 82 -13.44 -8.22 3.40
N GLY A 83 -13.12 -6.95 3.15
CA GLY A 83 -14.11 -5.89 3.00
C GLY A 83 -15.09 -6.15 1.85
N VAL A 84 -14.60 -6.51 0.67
CA VAL A 84 -15.45 -6.85 -0.50
C VAL A 84 -16.38 -8.02 -0.17
N TRP A 85 -15.86 -9.08 0.47
CA TRP A 85 -16.67 -10.22 0.88
C TRP A 85 -17.76 -9.79 1.87
N LEU A 86 -17.41 -8.97 2.87
CA LEU A 86 -18.35 -8.45 3.86
C LEU A 86 -19.45 -7.57 3.24
N LEU A 87 -19.13 -6.80 2.20
CA LEU A 87 -20.06 -5.83 1.62
C LEU A 87 -20.89 -6.38 0.45
N GLY A 88 -20.37 -7.36 -0.30
CA GLY A 88 -20.97 -7.75 -1.59
C GLY A 88 -21.25 -9.24 -1.79
N TYR A 89 -20.68 -10.14 -0.97
CA TYR A 89 -20.81 -11.59 -1.18
C TYR A 89 -21.68 -12.27 -0.13
N PRO A 90 -22.29 -13.44 -0.45
CA PRO A 90 -22.96 -14.28 0.54
C PRO A 90 -22.01 -14.66 1.69
N LYS A 91 -22.54 -14.66 2.92
CA LYS A 91 -21.79 -15.00 4.15
C LYS A 91 -21.67 -16.50 4.36
N THR A 92 -21.26 -17.18 3.29
CA THR A 92 -21.00 -18.63 3.24
C THR A 92 -19.52 -18.85 2.93
N ILE A 93 -19.03 -20.07 3.21
CA ILE A 93 -17.66 -20.48 2.87
C ILE A 93 -17.44 -20.36 1.36
N GLU A 94 -18.42 -20.75 0.55
CA GLU A 94 -18.36 -20.65 -0.91
C GLU A 94 -18.25 -19.19 -1.36
N GLY A 95 -19.07 -18.29 -0.80
CA GLY A 95 -18.99 -16.86 -1.11
C GLY A 95 -17.63 -16.24 -0.74
N PHE A 96 -17.05 -16.66 0.39
CA PHE A 96 -15.72 -16.25 0.81
C PHE A 96 -14.64 -16.73 -0.17
N VAL A 97 -14.63 -18.02 -0.49
CA VAL A 97 -13.65 -18.62 -1.41
C VAL A 97 -13.76 -17.98 -2.80
N ASN A 98 -14.97 -17.82 -3.34
CA ASN A 98 -15.17 -17.20 -4.64
C ASN A 98 -14.68 -15.74 -4.68
N CYS A 99 -14.95 -14.95 -3.63
CA CYS A 99 -14.46 -13.58 -3.53
C CYS A 99 -12.93 -13.52 -3.61
N PHE A 100 -12.24 -14.38 -2.85
CA PHE A 100 -10.77 -14.39 -2.82
C PHE A 100 -10.14 -14.96 -4.09
N LEU A 101 -10.73 -16.00 -4.68
CA LEU A 101 -10.25 -16.59 -5.93
C LEU A 101 -10.27 -15.57 -7.08
N LEU A 102 -11.37 -14.83 -7.22
CA LEU A 102 -11.50 -13.79 -8.25
C LEU A 102 -10.58 -12.59 -8.01
N ALA A 103 -10.13 -12.41 -6.78
CA ALA A 103 -9.22 -11.32 -6.42
C ALA A 103 -7.74 -11.60 -6.76
N ILE A 104 -7.35 -12.87 -7.00
CA ILE A 104 -5.95 -13.27 -7.22
C ILE A 104 -5.25 -12.46 -8.33
N PRO A 105 -5.86 -12.18 -9.50
CA PRO A 105 -5.23 -11.34 -10.52
C PRO A 105 -4.87 -9.94 -10.02
N PHE A 106 -5.71 -9.35 -9.17
CA PHE A 106 -5.47 -8.01 -8.60
C PHE A 106 -4.31 -7.99 -7.61
N TYR A 107 -4.06 -9.11 -6.90
CA TYR A 107 -2.88 -9.25 -6.05
C TYR A 107 -1.59 -9.10 -6.86
N PHE A 108 -1.48 -9.74 -8.03
CA PHE A 108 -0.29 -9.63 -8.87
C PHE A 108 -0.05 -8.19 -9.34
N TYR A 109 -1.10 -7.48 -9.77
CA TYR A 109 -0.95 -6.06 -10.14
C TYR A 109 -0.54 -5.18 -8.96
N THR A 110 -1.07 -5.46 -7.76
CA THR A 110 -0.72 -4.75 -6.53
C THR A 110 0.76 -4.98 -6.19
N LEU A 111 1.20 -6.23 -6.17
CA LEU A 111 2.59 -6.59 -5.88
C LEU A 111 3.57 -5.97 -6.89
N LEU A 112 3.24 -6.02 -8.19
CA LEU A 112 4.08 -5.42 -9.22
C LEU A 112 4.12 -3.89 -9.09
N GLY A 113 3.00 -3.26 -8.76
CA GLY A 113 2.93 -1.82 -8.48
C GLY A 113 3.79 -1.45 -7.26
N ASP A 114 3.62 -2.17 -6.15
CA ASP A 114 4.36 -1.92 -4.91
C ASP A 114 5.86 -2.10 -5.13
N LEU A 115 6.29 -3.14 -5.85
CA LEU A 115 7.69 -3.33 -6.24
C LEU A 115 8.19 -2.15 -7.07
N PHE A 116 7.51 -1.85 -8.18
CA PHE A 116 7.94 -0.81 -9.10
C PHE A 116 8.05 0.55 -8.42
N TYR A 117 6.98 1.01 -7.78
CA TYR A 117 6.93 2.34 -7.18
C TYR A 117 7.80 2.46 -5.92
N THR A 118 7.92 1.42 -5.09
CA THR A 118 8.83 1.48 -3.93
C THR A 118 10.27 1.65 -4.37
N TYR A 119 10.73 0.81 -5.31
CA TYR A 119 12.11 0.91 -5.79
C TYR A 119 12.34 2.22 -6.54
N PHE A 120 11.42 2.62 -7.41
CA PHE A 120 11.49 3.89 -8.11
C PHE A 120 11.70 5.06 -7.13
N LEU A 121 10.83 5.20 -6.12
CA LEU A 121 10.93 6.29 -5.14
C LEU A 121 12.24 6.26 -4.34
N ILE A 122 12.68 5.08 -3.89
CA ILE A 122 13.93 4.94 -3.13
C ILE A 122 15.15 5.30 -3.98
N TYR A 123 15.20 4.85 -5.24
CA TYR A 123 16.30 5.14 -6.15
C TYR A 123 16.31 6.62 -6.55
N SER A 124 15.16 7.19 -6.91
CA SER A 124 15.04 8.62 -7.22
C SER A 124 15.50 9.49 -6.05
N HIS A 125 15.08 9.16 -4.83
CA HIS A 125 15.52 9.86 -3.62
C HIS A 125 17.03 9.77 -3.42
N LYS A 126 17.64 8.58 -3.61
CA LYS A 126 19.09 8.41 -3.51
C LYS A 126 19.86 9.18 -4.58
N PHE A 127 19.39 9.14 -5.82
CA PHE A 127 19.99 9.87 -6.95
C PHE A 127 20.00 11.37 -6.70
N ILE A 128 18.88 11.94 -6.26
CA ILE A 128 18.76 13.38 -5.97
C ILE A 128 19.72 13.79 -4.84
N LEU A 129 19.79 13.01 -3.76
CA LEU A 129 20.68 13.33 -2.65
C LEU A 129 22.16 13.32 -3.06
N ASN A 130 22.58 12.34 -3.85
CA ASN A 130 23.97 12.20 -4.26
C ASN A 130 24.40 13.32 -5.20
N ASN A 131 23.59 13.66 -6.21
CA ASN A 131 24.02 14.55 -7.28
C ASN A 131 23.74 16.04 -7.04
N PHE A 132 22.88 16.38 -6.07
CA PHE A 132 22.47 17.78 -5.87
C PHE A 132 22.65 18.29 -4.44
N VAL A 133 22.61 17.40 -3.44
CA VAL A 133 22.63 17.81 -2.02
C VAL A 133 23.98 17.53 -1.36
N LEU A 134 24.63 16.42 -1.71
CA LEU A 134 25.92 16.06 -1.14
C LEU A 134 27.10 16.66 -1.91
N GLU A 135 26.96 16.92 -3.21
CA GLU A 135 27.97 17.63 -4.02
C GLU A 135 27.98 19.15 -3.78
N SER A 136 27.00 19.69 -3.05
CA SER A 136 26.88 21.12 -2.70
C SER A 136 27.39 21.47 -1.30
N LYS A 137 28.09 20.55 -0.61
CA LYS A 137 28.80 20.77 0.65
C LYS A 137 30.29 20.51 0.48
#